data_AF-A0AAD8PR52-F1
#
_entry.id   AF-A0AAD8PR52-F1
#
_cell.length_a   1.000
_cell.length_b   1.000
_cell.length_c   1.000
_cell.angle_alpha   90.00
_cell.angle_beta   90.00
_cell.angle_gamma   90.00
#
_symmetry.space_group_name_H-M   'P 1'
#
loop_
_entity.id
_entity.type
_entity.pdbx_description
1 polymer ?
#
loop_
_entity_poly.entity_id
_entity_poly.type
_entity_poly.pdbx_seq_one_letter_code
_entity_poly.pdbx_strand_id
1 'polypeptide(L)'
;MASVYAGATVTPPALDAASSNAGFIHPEGGRSPTATLNEDYAVKKEFRNIYDYFQGCPLNSRACCMQERLLSPRVMHSSREQMLWECKKVLTSESNDVFHGHSINYVAGLLLYLRRLIREQPRRGSRWDLWYQLVEEYTTRKLSFGTDKLPVLAGIATVVKSLGLLDSDNLPTYVAGLWREDIAHGLIW
;
A
#
# COMPACT_ATOMS: atom_id res chain seq x y z
N MET A 1 -6.28 4.51 14.98
CA MET A 1 -5.31 4.86 13.91
C MET A 1 -5.90 4.74 12.51
N ALA A 2 -6.62 3.66 12.15
CA ALA A 2 -7.22 3.49 10.82
C ALA A 2 -8.00 4.72 10.28
N SER A 3 -8.81 5.35 11.14
CA SER A 3 -9.61 6.53 10.79
C SER A 3 -8.78 7.75 10.41
N VAL A 4 -7.56 7.88 10.94
CA VAL A 4 -6.66 9.01 10.63
C VAL A 4 -6.21 8.93 9.18
N TYR A 5 -5.76 7.76 8.73
CA TYR A 5 -5.33 7.56 7.34
C TYR A 5 -6.51 7.60 6.38
N ALA A 6 -7.64 6.98 6.73
CA ALA A 6 -8.84 7.02 5.91
C ALA A 6 -9.41 8.43 5.72
N GLY A 7 -9.27 9.30 6.73
CA GLY A 7 -9.71 10.70 6.70
C GLY A 7 -8.65 11.68 6.18
N ALA A 8 -7.42 11.25 5.90
CA ALA A 8 -6.36 12.13 5.45
C ALA A 8 -6.57 12.58 4.00
N THR A 9 -6.31 13.85 3.70
CA THR A 9 -6.33 14.35 2.31
C THR A 9 -5.21 13.72 1.47
N VAL A 10 -4.00 13.67 2.05
CA VAL A 10 -2.78 13.06 1.50
C VAL A 10 -1.94 12.53 2.66
N THR A 11 -1.36 11.35 2.50
CA THR A 11 -0.33 10.83 3.43
C THR A 11 1.04 10.92 2.75
N PRO A 12 2.06 11.56 3.37
CA PRO A 12 3.39 11.68 2.78
C PRO A 12 4.42 10.71 3.40
N PRO A 13 4.46 9.43 2.97
CA PRO A 13 5.47 8.49 3.45
C PRO A 13 6.86 8.76 2.86
N ALA A 14 7.88 8.45 3.66
CA ALA A 14 9.27 8.43 3.24
C ALA A 14 9.67 6.99 2.89
N LEU A 15 9.66 6.63 1.60
CA LEU A 15 9.86 5.24 1.14
C LEU A 15 11.22 4.68 1.57
N ASP A 16 12.26 5.50 1.43
CA ASP A 16 13.65 5.12 1.69
C ASP A 16 14.08 5.31 3.14
N ALA A 17 13.18 5.78 4.01
CA ALA A 17 13.47 5.96 5.42
C ALA A 17 13.39 4.62 6.16
N ALA A 18 14.52 4.13 6.64
CA ALA A 18 14.59 2.88 7.43
C ALA A 18 13.93 3.01 8.81
N SER A 19 13.81 4.22 9.35
CA SER A 19 13.16 4.51 10.63
C SER A 19 12.61 5.94 10.66
N SER A 20 11.85 6.28 11.70
CA SER A 20 11.36 7.64 11.95
C SER A 20 12.47 8.69 12.07
N ASN A 21 13.71 8.27 12.31
CA ASN A 21 14.86 9.15 12.54
C ASN A 21 15.65 9.44 11.26
N ALA A 22 15.39 8.71 10.16
CA ALA A 22 16.18 8.80 8.93
C ALA A 22 15.79 9.97 8.01
N GLY A 23 14.66 10.65 8.29
CA GLY A 23 14.14 11.74 7.45
C GLY A 23 13.78 11.28 6.02
N PHE A 24 13.31 12.22 5.20
CA PHE A 24 12.96 11.98 3.79
C PHE A 24 13.76 12.84 2.79
N ILE A 25 14.55 13.79 3.33
CA ILE A 25 15.44 14.64 2.56
C ILE A 25 16.80 13.95 2.59
N HIS A 26 17.27 13.56 1.41
CA HIS A 26 18.57 12.94 1.23
C HIS A 26 19.50 13.97 0.58
N PRO A 27 20.33 14.69 1.36
CA PRO A 27 21.24 15.70 0.83
C PRO A 27 22.43 15.08 0.11
N GLU A 28 22.78 13.83 0.43
CA GLU A 28 23.89 13.09 -0.15
C GLU A 28 23.38 12.18 -1.27
N GLY A 29 23.61 12.60 -2.52
CA GLY A 29 23.08 11.95 -3.72
C GLY A 29 21.83 12.67 -4.24
N GLY A 30 22.00 13.51 -5.26
CA GLY A 30 20.87 14.19 -5.90
C GLY A 30 19.81 13.20 -6.38
N ARG A 31 18.52 13.56 -6.27
CA ARG A 31 17.39 12.74 -6.74
C ARG A 31 17.50 12.38 -8.22
N SER A 32 17.98 13.32 -9.02
CA SER A 32 18.20 13.16 -10.45
C SER A 32 19.70 13.13 -10.77
N PRO A 33 20.11 12.37 -11.81
CA PRO A 33 21.44 12.52 -12.37
C PRO A 33 21.72 14.00 -12.65
N THR A 34 22.87 14.51 -12.20
CA THR A 34 23.28 15.87 -12.55
C THR A 34 23.58 15.90 -14.05
N ALA A 35 22.72 16.57 -14.80
CA ALA A 35 22.91 16.80 -16.22
C ALA A 35 23.05 18.31 -16.46
N THR A 36 23.95 18.69 -17.35
CA THR A 36 23.92 20.04 -17.93
C THR A 36 22.64 20.19 -18.73
N LEU A 37 21.69 20.97 -18.21
CA LEU A 37 20.51 21.38 -18.97
C LEU A 37 20.98 22.19 -20.18
N ASN A 38 20.59 21.76 -21.37
CA ASN A 38 20.51 22.60 -22.56
C ASN A 38 19.05 22.68 -23.01
N GLU A 39 18.74 23.57 -23.95
CA GLU A 39 17.36 23.71 -24.46
C GLU A 39 16.91 22.50 -25.31
N ASP A 40 17.85 21.64 -25.71
CA ASP A 40 17.62 20.57 -26.66
C ASP A 40 17.24 19.23 -26.00
N TYR A 41 17.66 18.99 -24.75
CA TYR A 41 17.47 17.69 -24.08
C TYR A 41 17.17 17.81 -22.59
N ALA A 42 16.34 16.89 -22.09
CA ALA A 42 16.10 16.67 -20.67
C ALA A 42 16.49 15.23 -20.29
N VAL A 43 17.09 15.05 -19.10
CA VAL A 43 17.40 13.72 -18.55
C VAL A 43 16.26 13.29 -17.63
N LYS A 44 15.64 12.16 -17.96
CA LYS A 44 14.59 11.53 -17.16
C LYS A 44 15.10 10.19 -16.63
N LYS A 45 14.95 9.96 -15.33
CA LYS A 45 15.20 8.64 -14.73
C LYS A 45 13.95 7.77 -14.91
N GLU A 46 14.09 6.72 -15.71
CA GLU A 46 13.04 5.72 -15.90
C GLU A 46 13.23 4.52 -14.97
N PHE A 47 12.14 4.08 -14.36
CA PHE A 47 12.12 2.79 -13.68
C PHE A 47 11.82 1.70 -14.69
N ARG A 48 12.72 0.71 -14.83
CA ARG A 48 12.42 -0.51 -15.61
C ARG A 48 11.16 -1.20 -15.09
N ASN A 49 11.03 -1.25 -13.77
CA ASN A 49 9.83 -1.71 -13.07
C ASN A 49 9.74 -0.97 -11.73
N ILE A 50 8.75 -0.10 -11.58
CA ILE A 50 8.52 0.66 -10.36
C ILE A 50 8.26 -0.25 -9.16
N TYR A 51 7.64 -1.42 -9.38
CA TYR A 51 7.23 -2.30 -8.28
C TYR A 51 8.43 -2.98 -7.61
N ASP A 52 9.50 -3.28 -8.36
CA ASP A 52 10.77 -3.76 -7.81
C ASP A 52 11.38 -2.70 -6.88
N TYR A 53 11.32 -1.42 -7.27
CA TYR A 53 11.80 -0.31 -6.43
C TYR A 53 11.03 -0.26 -5.10
N PHE A 54 9.70 -0.28 -5.15
CA PHE A 54 8.89 -0.32 -3.92
C PHE A 54 9.21 -1.52 -3.03
N GLN A 55 9.45 -2.71 -3.61
CA GLN A 55 9.77 -3.90 -2.82
C GLN A 55 11.10 -3.77 -2.08
N GLY A 56 12.08 -3.07 -2.67
CA GLY A 56 13.36 -2.77 -2.03
C GLY A 56 13.30 -1.68 -0.95
N CYS A 57 12.26 -0.83 -0.94
CA CYS A 57 12.14 0.28 0.00
C CYS A 57 11.88 -0.22 1.45
N PRO A 58 12.68 0.21 2.44
CA PRO A 58 12.54 -0.18 3.84
C PRO A 58 11.13 0.02 4.41
N LEU A 59 10.44 1.08 4.01
CA LEU A 59 9.11 1.38 4.53
C LEU A 59 8.08 0.29 4.22
N ASN A 60 8.14 -0.33 3.02
CA ASN A 60 7.18 -1.36 2.62
C ASN A 60 7.41 -2.69 3.36
N SER A 61 8.57 -2.87 3.98
CA SER A 61 8.82 -4.02 4.86
C SER A 61 8.11 -3.90 6.21
N ARG A 62 7.55 -2.75 6.58
CA ARG A 62 6.93 -2.51 7.89
C ARG A 62 5.44 -2.80 7.84
N ALA A 63 4.98 -3.68 8.73
CA ALA A 63 3.60 -4.13 8.80
C ALA A 63 2.59 -2.96 8.91
N CYS A 64 2.84 -2.01 9.81
CA CYS A 64 1.96 -0.85 10.02
C CYS A 64 1.82 0.02 8.76
N CYS A 65 2.89 0.15 7.96
CA CYS A 65 2.89 0.98 6.75
C CYS A 65 1.96 0.44 5.65
N MET A 66 1.61 -0.86 5.69
CA MET A 66 0.56 -1.40 4.83
C MET A 66 -0.78 -0.71 5.08
N GLN A 67 -1.16 -0.54 6.34
CA GLN A 67 -2.42 0.10 6.72
C GLN A 67 -2.41 1.57 6.33
N GLU A 68 -1.31 2.28 6.60
CA GLU A 68 -1.15 3.69 6.22
C GLU A 68 -1.36 3.86 4.72
N ARG A 69 -0.71 3.01 3.91
CA ARG A 69 -0.90 3.03 2.47
C ARG A 69 -2.32 2.61 2.13
N LEU A 70 -2.77 1.39 2.41
CA LEU A 70 -4.05 0.87 1.94
C LEU A 70 -5.25 1.79 2.25
N LEU A 71 -5.27 2.41 3.43
CA LEU A 71 -6.41 3.22 3.88
C LEU A 71 -6.39 4.66 3.37
N SER A 72 -5.21 5.21 3.04
CA SER A 72 -5.12 6.60 2.60
C SER A 72 -5.73 6.82 1.22
N PRO A 73 -6.60 7.85 1.04
CA PRO A 73 -7.18 8.18 -0.26
C PRO A 73 -6.14 8.47 -1.34
N ARG A 74 -5.06 9.14 -0.93
CA ARG A 74 -3.92 9.58 -1.75
C ARG A 74 -2.65 9.49 -0.93
N VAL A 75 -1.56 9.11 -1.57
CA VAL A 75 -0.24 8.95 -0.95
C VAL A 75 0.80 9.62 -1.82
N MET A 76 1.58 10.52 -1.23
CA MET A 76 2.70 11.20 -1.87
C MET A 76 3.99 10.58 -1.34
N HIS A 77 4.51 9.61 -2.06
CA HIS A 77 5.74 8.93 -1.68
C HIS A 77 6.94 9.83 -1.96
N SER A 78 7.68 10.15 -0.90
CA SER A 78 9.01 10.74 -1.03
C SER A 78 10.03 9.60 -1.15
N SER A 79 10.71 9.53 -2.28
CA SER A 79 11.79 8.58 -2.51
C SER A 79 13.12 9.29 -2.81
N ARG A 80 14.20 8.52 -2.79
CA ARG A 80 15.54 8.96 -3.22
C ARG A 80 15.61 9.24 -4.71
N GLU A 81 14.75 8.65 -5.51
CA GLU A 81 14.84 8.72 -6.97
C GLU A 81 13.91 9.77 -7.57
N GLN A 82 12.65 9.80 -7.14
CA GLN A 82 11.68 10.82 -7.54
C GLN A 82 10.46 10.83 -6.61
N MET A 83 9.65 11.87 -6.67
CA MET A 83 8.35 11.84 -5.99
C MET A 83 7.38 10.94 -6.75
N LEU A 84 6.58 10.17 -6.02
CA LEU A 84 5.56 9.30 -6.62
C LEU A 84 4.21 9.60 -6.00
N TRP A 85 3.22 9.81 -6.85
CA TRP A 85 1.84 10.03 -6.46
C TRP A 85 1.03 8.75 -6.63
N GLU A 86 0.38 8.33 -5.56
CA GLU A 86 -0.50 7.18 -5.59
C GLU A 86 -1.92 7.57 -5.18
N CYS A 87 -2.90 7.15 -5.95
CA CYS A 87 -4.31 7.26 -5.59
C CYS A 87 -5.04 5.95 -5.87
N LYS A 88 -6.36 5.93 -5.67
CA LYS A 88 -7.19 4.74 -5.94
C LYS A 88 -7.19 4.26 -7.40
N LYS A 89 -6.67 5.03 -8.35
CA LYS A 89 -6.63 4.70 -9.79
C LYS A 89 -5.26 4.27 -10.27
N VAL A 90 -4.24 4.99 -9.82
CA VAL A 90 -2.96 5.03 -10.50
C VAL A 90 -1.87 5.36 -9.50
N LEU A 91 -0.70 4.80 -9.76
CA LEU A 91 0.58 5.29 -9.27
C LEU A 91 1.24 6.05 -10.42
N THR A 92 1.60 7.31 -10.22
CA THR A 92 2.33 8.11 -11.20
C THR A 92 3.61 8.63 -10.62
N SER A 93 4.61 8.82 -11.47
CA SER A 93 5.89 9.42 -11.10
C SER A 93 5.88 10.93 -11.33
N GLU A 94 6.83 11.64 -10.72
CA GLU A 94 7.15 13.05 -11.02
C GLU A 94 7.43 13.26 -12.51
N SER A 95 7.92 12.21 -13.17
CA SER A 95 8.20 12.20 -14.61
C SER A 95 6.99 11.81 -15.48
N ASN A 96 5.78 11.81 -14.93
CA ASN A 96 4.50 11.45 -15.58
C ASN A 96 4.42 10.00 -16.10
N ASP A 97 5.17 9.06 -15.52
CA ASP A 97 4.97 7.63 -15.79
C ASP A 97 3.68 7.14 -15.12
N VAL A 98 2.89 6.29 -15.77
CA VAL A 98 1.54 5.89 -15.29
C VAL A 98 1.47 4.37 -15.09
N PHE A 99 1.23 3.93 -13.85
CA PHE A 99 1.17 2.52 -13.47
C PHE A 99 -0.21 2.12 -12.92
N HIS A 100 -0.77 1.03 -13.44
CA HIS A 100 -2.16 0.61 -13.20
C HIS A 100 -2.33 -0.62 -12.27
N GLY A 101 -1.26 -1.12 -11.65
CA GLY A 101 -1.33 -2.22 -10.67
C GLY A 101 -1.53 -3.62 -11.24
N HIS A 102 -1.01 -3.92 -12.44
CA HIS A 102 -1.13 -5.26 -13.06
C HIS A 102 -0.18 -6.32 -12.48
N SER A 103 0.73 -5.93 -11.59
CA SER A 103 1.79 -6.81 -11.09
C SER A 103 1.48 -7.23 -9.64
N ILE A 104 0.48 -8.08 -9.46
CA ILE A 104 0.03 -8.56 -8.13
C ILE A 104 1.08 -9.33 -7.35
N ASN A 105 2.13 -9.83 -8.02
CA ASN A 105 3.29 -10.46 -7.38
C ASN A 105 4.13 -9.48 -6.55
N TYR A 106 3.82 -8.18 -6.63
CA TYR A 106 4.50 -7.14 -5.88
C TYR A 106 3.55 -6.47 -4.90
N VAL A 107 4.07 -6.18 -3.70
CA VAL A 107 3.36 -5.45 -2.63
C VAL A 107 2.66 -4.19 -3.15
N ALA A 108 3.40 -3.35 -3.88
CA ALA A 108 2.86 -2.12 -4.42
C ALA A 108 1.77 -2.35 -5.50
N GLY A 109 1.94 -3.39 -6.32
CA GLY A 109 0.96 -3.77 -7.33
C GLY A 109 -0.32 -4.33 -6.70
N LEU A 110 -0.19 -5.20 -5.70
CA LEU A 110 -1.31 -5.73 -4.91
C LEU A 110 -2.06 -4.60 -4.21
N LEU A 111 -1.39 -3.71 -3.47
CA LEU A 111 -2.05 -2.61 -2.78
C LEU A 111 -2.79 -1.65 -3.73
N LEU A 112 -2.24 -1.38 -4.91
CA LEU A 112 -2.92 -0.63 -5.98
C LEU A 112 -4.14 -1.37 -6.52
N TYR A 113 -4.01 -2.67 -6.79
CA TYR A 113 -5.09 -3.53 -7.25
C TYR A 113 -6.25 -3.55 -6.23
N LEU A 114 -5.94 -3.73 -4.95
CA LEU A 114 -6.91 -3.72 -3.86
C LEU A 114 -7.63 -2.38 -3.74
N ARG A 115 -6.90 -1.27 -3.80
CA ARG A 115 -7.48 0.09 -3.81
C ARG A 115 -8.41 0.33 -4.99
N ARG A 116 -8.12 -0.28 -6.15
CA ARG A 116 -8.98 -0.23 -7.34
C ARG A 116 -10.24 -1.07 -7.14
N LEU A 117 -10.11 -2.32 -6.68
CA LEU A 117 -11.24 -3.20 -6.37
C LEU A 117 -12.21 -2.56 -5.36
N ILE A 118 -11.68 -1.88 -4.35
CA ILE A 118 -12.46 -1.12 -3.38
C ILE A 118 -13.34 -0.04 -4.06
N ARG A 119 -12.87 0.57 -5.16
CA ARG A 119 -13.61 1.64 -5.86
C ARG A 119 -14.60 1.11 -6.90
N GLU A 120 -14.21 0.11 -7.67
CA GLU A 120 -14.96 -0.32 -8.87
C GLU A 120 -16.28 -1.05 -8.56
N GLN A 121 -16.71 -1.02 -7.30
CA GLN A 121 -17.90 -1.64 -6.74
C GLN A 121 -17.85 -3.18 -6.80
N PRO A 122 -18.40 -3.85 -5.78
CA PRO A 122 -18.34 -5.28 -5.66
C PRO A 122 -19.22 -5.95 -6.72
N ARG A 123 -18.64 -6.46 -7.82
CA ARG A 123 -19.34 -7.51 -8.58
C ARG A 123 -19.51 -8.72 -7.65
N ARG A 124 -20.72 -9.28 -7.67
CA ARG A 124 -21.13 -10.47 -6.88
C ARG A 124 -20.08 -11.57 -6.99
N GLY A 125 -19.67 -12.11 -5.84
CA GLY A 125 -18.71 -13.21 -5.74
C GLY A 125 -17.91 -13.15 -4.44
N SER A 126 -17.82 -14.30 -3.77
CA SER A 126 -16.98 -14.57 -2.60
C SER A 126 -15.61 -13.90 -2.70
N ARG A 127 -15.28 -13.06 -1.72
CA ARG A 127 -14.00 -12.34 -1.65
C ARG A 127 -13.23 -12.60 -0.37
N TRP A 128 -13.49 -13.74 0.27
CA TRP A 128 -12.66 -14.23 1.36
C TRP A 128 -11.20 -14.35 0.94
N ASP A 129 -10.94 -14.75 -0.33
CA ASP A 129 -9.61 -14.76 -0.94
C ASP A 129 -8.89 -13.39 -0.88
N LEU A 130 -9.62 -12.28 -1.02
CA LEU A 130 -9.07 -10.93 -0.91
C LEU A 130 -8.54 -10.66 0.50
N TRP A 131 -9.31 -11.10 1.50
CA TRP A 131 -8.91 -10.99 2.89
C TRP A 131 -7.68 -11.85 3.14
N TYR A 132 -7.65 -13.10 2.68
CA TYR A 132 -6.49 -13.96 2.90
C TYR A 132 -5.24 -13.46 2.17
N GLN A 133 -5.34 -12.92 0.94
CA GLN A 133 -4.21 -12.26 0.28
C GLN A 133 -3.69 -11.05 1.08
N LEU A 134 -4.60 -10.26 1.66
CA LEU A 134 -4.25 -9.13 2.53
C LEU A 134 -3.52 -9.59 3.79
N VAL A 135 -4.02 -10.63 4.45
CA VAL A 135 -3.39 -11.15 5.66
C VAL A 135 -2.05 -11.80 5.30
N GLU A 136 -1.94 -12.55 4.19
CA GLU A 136 -0.71 -13.25 3.75
C GLU A 136 0.40 -12.23 3.55
N GLU A 137 0.11 -11.21 2.75
CA GLU A 137 0.98 -10.07 2.54
C GLU A 137 1.27 -9.28 3.83
N TYR A 138 0.34 -9.23 4.77
CA TYR A 138 0.60 -8.63 6.08
C TYR A 138 1.62 -9.44 6.88
N THR A 139 1.57 -10.78 6.81
CA THR A 139 2.48 -11.67 7.56
C THR A 139 3.89 -11.76 7.00
N THR A 140 4.13 -11.43 5.74
CA THR A 140 5.48 -11.34 5.18
C THR A 140 6.26 -10.12 5.68
N ARG A 141 5.57 -9.15 6.31
CA ARG A 141 6.19 -7.90 6.77
C ARG A 141 6.76 -8.00 8.18
N LYS A 142 7.78 -7.18 8.44
CA LYS A 142 8.40 -6.99 9.74
C LYS A 142 7.45 -6.24 10.66
N LEU A 143 7.08 -6.88 11.76
CA LEU A 143 6.37 -6.26 12.86
C LEU A 143 7.38 -5.46 13.69
N SER A 144 7.16 -4.15 13.85
CA SER A 144 7.95 -3.34 14.79
C SER A 144 7.69 -3.78 16.23
N PHE A 145 6.43 -4.10 16.55
CA PHE A 145 6.02 -4.71 17.82
C PHE A 145 5.02 -5.83 17.54
N GLY A 146 5.23 -7.01 18.12
CA GLY A 146 4.33 -8.17 17.92
C GLY A 146 2.91 -7.90 18.38
N THR A 147 2.74 -7.00 19.35
CA THR A 147 1.44 -6.52 19.86
C THR A 147 0.62 -5.77 18.82
N ASP A 148 1.27 -5.19 17.80
CA ASP A 148 0.59 -4.40 16.76
C ASP A 148 0.00 -5.28 15.66
N LYS A 149 0.25 -6.60 15.70
CA LYS A 149 -0.20 -7.53 14.66
C LYS A 149 -1.72 -7.48 14.45
N LEU A 150 -2.49 -7.64 15.52
CA LEU A 150 -3.96 -7.68 15.46
C LEU A 150 -4.62 -6.30 15.35
N PRO A 151 -4.15 -5.24 16.06
CA PRO A 151 -4.71 -3.89 15.91
C PRO A 151 -4.64 -3.34 14.48
N VAL A 152 -3.53 -3.58 13.77
CA VAL A 152 -3.37 -3.10 12.39
C VAL A 152 -4.33 -3.82 11.44
N LEU A 153 -4.42 -5.16 11.54
CA LEU A 153 -5.38 -5.96 10.79
C LEU A 153 -6.83 -5.58 11.11
N ALA A 154 -7.16 -5.28 12.37
CA ALA A 154 -8.49 -4.85 12.78
C ALA A 154 -8.91 -3.54 12.09
N GLY A 155 -7.96 -2.63 11.87
CA GLY A 155 -8.20 -1.40 11.12
C GLY A 155 -8.52 -1.66 9.65
N ILE A 156 -7.81 -2.59 9.01
CA ILE A 156 -8.10 -3.01 7.62
C ILE A 156 -9.45 -3.73 7.57
N ALA A 157 -9.72 -4.64 8.51
CA ALA A 157 -10.97 -5.37 8.62
C ALA A 157 -12.18 -4.44 8.75
N THR A 158 -12.06 -3.37 9.55
CA THR A 158 -13.11 -2.35 9.70
C THR A 158 -13.47 -1.72 8.36
N VAL A 159 -12.45 -1.42 7.54
CA VAL A 159 -12.66 -0.83 6.21
C VAL A 159 -13.24 -1.85 5.24
N VAL A 160 -12.72 -3.07 5.20
CA VAL A 160 -13.26 -4.20 4.42
C VAL A 160 -14.75 -4.43 4.73
N LYS A 161 -15.11 -4.42 6.02
CA LYS A 161 -16.50 -4.53 6.49
C LYS A 161 -17.34 -3.33 6.07
N SER A 162 -16.85 -2.10 6.28
CA SER A 162 -17.59 -0.87 5.93
C SER A 162 -17.89 -0.74 4.44
N LEU A 163 -17.05 -1.35 3.60
CA LEU A 163 -17.17 -1.35 2.15
C LEU A 163 -18.00 -2.52 1.62
N GLY A 164 -18.49 -3.42 2.48
CA GLY A 164 -19.29 -4.58 2.06
C GLY A 164 -18.55 -5.50 1.09
N LEU A 165 -17.23 -5.68 1.27
CA LEU A 165 -16.41 -6.46 0.33
C LEU A 165 -16.52 -7.98 0.53
N LEU A 166 -17.02 -8.41 1.68
CA LEU A 166 -17.13 -9.82 2.06
C LEU A 166 -18.54 -10.32 1.76
N ASP A 167 -18.61 -11.57 1.31
CA ASP A 167 -19.86 -12.19 0.89
C ASP A 167 -20.55 -12.81 2.10
N SER A 168 -21.50 -12.07 2.67
CA SER A 168 -22.26 -12.49 3.84
C SER A 168 -23.63 -11.82 3.82
N ASP A 169 -24.68 -12.59 4.13
CA ASP A 169 -26.06 -12.10 4.23
C ASP A 169 -26.21 -11.00 5.29
N ASN A 170 -25.35 -11.04 6.31
CA ASN A 170 -25.28 -10.06 7.39
C ASN A 170 -23.90 -9.41 7.47
N LEU A 171 -23.80 -8.30 8.20
CA LEU A 171 -22.52 -7.65 8.52
C LEU A 171 -21.57 -8.65 9.19
N PRO A 172 -20.44 -9.03 8.55
CA PRO A 172 -19.58 -10.10 9.05
C PRO A 172 -18.89 -9.69 10.36
N THR A 173 -18.59 -10.70 11.18
CA THR A 173 -18.06 -10.54 12.53
C THR A 173 -16.56 -10.81 12.54
N TYR A 174 -15.77 -9.76 12.72
CA TYR A 174 -14.33 -9.88 12.83
C TYR A 174 -13.93 -10.43 14.21
N VAL A 175 -13.06 -11.44 14.23
CA VAL A 175 -12.56 -12.11 15.43
C VAL A 175 -11.05 -12.29 15.31
N ALA A 176 -10.29 -11.38 15.92
CA ALA A 176 -8.83 -11.50 16.11
C ALA A 176 -8.02 -11.92 14.85
N GLY A 177 -8.32 -11.34 13.69
CA GLY A 177 -7.65 -11.64 12.42
C GLY A 177 -8.45 -12.55 11.48
N LEU A 178 -9.53 -13.14 11.98
CA LEU A 178 -10.43 -14.02 11.25
C LEU A 178 -11.83 -13.40 11.13
N TRP A 179 -12.66 -14.04 10.30
CA TRP A 179 -14.08 -13.72 10.20
C TRP A 179 -14.89 -14.91 10.68
N ARG A 180 -15.90 -14.68 11.52
CA ARG A 180 -16.74 -15.75 12.08
C ARG A 180 -17.43 -16.56 10.98
N GLU A 181 -17.85 -15.88 9.92
CA GLU A 181 -18.62 -16.43 8.81
C GLU A 181 -17.77 -17.32 7.88
N ASP A 182 -16.44 -17.18 7.92
CA ASP A 182 -15.49 -17.99 7.14
C ASP A 182 -14.38 -18.58 8.03
N ILE A 183 -14.70 -18.82 9.29
CA ILE A 183 -13.71 -19.20 10.29
C ILE A 183 -13.06 -20.55 9.98
N ALA A 184 -13.79 -21.46 9.32
CA ALA A 184 -13.28 -22.76 8.94
C ALA A 184 -12.10 -22.64 7.97
N HIS A 185 -12.20 -21.82 6.92
CA HIS A 185 -11.08 -21.56 6.02
C HIS A 185 -9.97 -20.75 6.71
N GLY A 186 -10.35 -19.78 7.55
CA GLY A 186 -9.38 -18.95 8.27
C GLY A 186 -8.51 -19.71 9.28
N LEU A 187 -8.90 -20.91 9.69
CA LEU A 187 -8.09 -21.80 10.54
C LEU A 187 -7.15 -22.73 9.77
N ILE A 188 -7.31 -22.86 8.44
CA ILE A 188 -6.47 -23.70 7.57
C ILE A 188 -5.21 -22.95 7.10
N TRP A 189 -5.23 -21.64 7.28
CA TRP A 189 -4.13 -20.70 7.12
C TRP A 189 -2.96 -20.99 8.08
#